data_AF-A0A0F0C2Y4-F1
#
_entry.id   AF-A0A0F0C2Y4-F1
#
_cell.length_a   1.000
_cell.length_b   1.000
_cell.length_c   1.000
_cell.angle_alpha   90.00
_cell.angle_beta   90.00
_cell.angle_gamma   90.00
#
_symmetry.space_group_name_H-M   'P 1'
#
loop_
_entity.id
_entity.type
_entity.pdbx_description
1 polymer ?
#
loop_
_entity_poly.entity_id
_entity_poly.type
_entity_poly.pdbx_seq_one_letter_code
_entity_poly.pdbx_strand_id
1 'polypeptide(L)' 'MAYPIDEDKFVSICMREIGEHDEVDEKVAQAVAATLNWAHHKGMIDNEKRM' A
#
# COMPACT_ATOMS: atom_id res chain seq x y z
N MET A 1 -14.02 -4.99 2.98
CA MET A 1 -12.87 -4.69 3.84
C MET A 1 -12.29 -3.38 3.35
N ALA A 2 -12.31 -2.31 4.16
CA ALA A 2 -11.51 -1.14 3.86
C ALA A 2 -10.07 -1.48 4.27
N TYR A 3 -9.14 -1.49 3.30
CA TYR A 3 -7.73 -1.63 3.62
C TYR A 3 -7.26 -0.42 4.44
N PRO A 4 -6.26 -0.58 5.32
CA PRO A 4 -5.82 0.50 6.21
C PRO A 4 -5.17 1.66 5.44
N ILE A 5 -4.63 1.40 4.25
CA ILE A 5 -4.01 2.41 3.40
C ILE A 5 -4.91 2.67 2.18
N ASP A 6 -5.25 3.93 2.00
CA ASP A 6 -5.78 4.46 0.75
C ASP A 6 -4.62 4.53 -0.27
N GLU A 7 -4.67 3.65 -1.27
CA GLU A 7 -3.56 3.45 -2.22
C GLU A 7 -3.31 4.70 -3.07
N ASP A 8 -4.36 5.37 -3.54
CA ASP A 8 -4.25 6.58 -4.36
C ASP A 8 -3.63 7.72 -3.55
N LYS A 9 -4.05 7.87 -2.29
CA LYS A 9 -3.48 8.88 -1.40
C LYS A 9 -2.02 8.58 -1.08
N PHE A 10 -1.66 7.30 -0.89
CA PHE A 10 -0.29 6.88 -0.64
C PHE A 10 0.62 7.21 -1.84
N VAL A 11 0.20 6.81 -3.05
CA VAL A 11 0.95 7.06 -4.29
C VAL A 11 1.12 8.57 -4.51
N SER A 12 0.05 9.35 -4.32
CA SER A 12 0.10 10.82 -4.45
C SER A 12 1.12 11.46 -3.51
N ILE A 13 1.20 10.98 -2.26
CA ILE A 13 2.22 11.45 -1.31
C ILE A 13 3.61 11.06 -1.82
N CYS A 14 3.83 9.80 -2.22
CA CYS A 14 5.13 9.35 -2.73
C CYS A 14 5.61 10.21 -3.91
N MET A 15 4.76 10.44 -4.91
CA MET A 15 5.14 11.22 -6.10
C MET A 15 5.47 12.68 -5.73
N ARG A 16 4.76 13.26 -4.77
CA ARG A 16 5.04 14.62 -4.27
C ARG A 16 6.40 14.71 -3.56
N GLU A 17 6.75 13.73 -2.73
CA GLU A 17 7.98 13.75 -1.95
C GLU A 17 9.23 13.38 -2.78
N ILE A 18 9.07 12.55 -3.82
CA ILE A 18 10.16 12.19 -4.74
C ILE A 18 10.55 13.38 -5.63
N GLY A 19 9.58 14.21 -6.02
CA GLY A 19 9.81 15.38 -6.86
C GLY A 19 9.80 15.01 -8.34
N GLU A 20 10.95 14.92 -9.00
CA GLU A 20 11.04 14.37 -10.36
C GLU A 20 10.92 12.85 -10.30
N HIS A 21 9.87 12.32 -10.93
CA HIS A 21 9.53 10.91 -10.92
C HIS A 21 9.09 10.47 -12.31
N ASP A 22 9.23 9.18 -12.59
CA ASP A 22 8.73 8.56 -13.81
C ASP A 22 7.62 7.52 -13.54
N GLU A 23 7.17 6.87 -14.59
CA GLU A 23 6.12 5.84 -14.51
C GLU A 23 6.54 4.63 -13.63
N VAL A 24 7.84 4.35 -13.52
CA VAL A 24 8.36 3.26 -12.68
C VAL A 24 8.19 3.62 -11.21
N ASP A 25 8.49 4.86 -10.82
CA ASP A 25 8.30 5.32 -9.44
C ASP A 25 6.83 5.20 -9.00
N GLU A 26 5.89 5.57 -9.86
CA GLU A 26 4.46 5.44 -9.59
C GLU A 26 4.05 3.98 -9.40
N LYS A 27 4.51 3.09 -10.29
CA LYS A 27 4.25 1.63 -10.19
C LYS A 27 4.85 1.03 -8.93
N VAL A 28 6.04 1.48 -8.51
CA VAL A 28 6.66 1.04 -7.27
C VAL A 28 5.82 1.48 -6.07
N ALA A 29 5.36 2.73 -6.02
CA ALA A 29 4.51 3.21 -4.95
C ALA A 29 3.19 2.44 -4.86
N GLN A 30 2.56 2.13 -6.01
CA GLN A 30 1.37 1.28 -6.08
C GLN A 30 1.64 -0.13 -5.55
N ALA A 31 2.73 -0.76 -5.99
CA ALA A 31 3.10 -2.09 -5.53
C ALA A 31 3.36 -2.15 -4.02
N VAL A 32 3.99 -1.11 -3.46
CA VAL A 32 4.22 -1.00 -2.02
C VAL A 32 2.90 -0.85 -1.25
N ALA A 33 2.00 0.03 -1.69
CA ALA A 33 0.70 0.21 -1.06
C ALA A 33 -0.11 -1.09 -1.03
N ALA A 34 -0.20 -1.77 -2.18
CA ALA A 34 -0.87 -3.06 -2.31
C ALA A 34 -0.24 -4.13 -1.40
N THR A 35 1.09 -4.17 -1.31
CA THR A 35 1.80 -5.13 -0.46
C THR A 35 1.52 -4.91 1.03
N LEU A 36 1.50 -3.65 1.48
CA LEU A 36 1.19 -3.30 2.86
C LEU A 36 -0.26 -3.64 3.22
N ASN A 37 -1.20 -3.34 2.32
CA ASN A 37 -2.60 -3.69 2.45
C ASN A 37 -2.81 -5.21 2.54
N TRP A 38 -2.11 -5.97 1.68
CA TRP A 38 -2.13 -7.42 1.71
C TRP A 38 -1.55 -7.99 3.01
N ALA A 39 -0.40 -7.49 3.46
CA ALA A 39 0.23 -7.92 4.70
C ALA A 39 -0.68 -7.70 5.91
N HIS A 40 -1.36 -6.55 5.98
CA HIS A 40 -2.34 -6.26 7.01
C HIS A 40 -3.52 -7.25 6.96
N HIS A 41 -4.09 -7.47 5.78
CA HIS A 41 -5.22 -8.38 5.62
C HIS A 41 -4.86 -9.83 6.02
N LYS A 42 -3.67 -10.30 5.60
CA LYS A 42 -3.17 -11.61 6.00
C LYS A 42 -2.98 -11.72 7.51
N GLY A 43 -2.42 -10.68 8.15
CA GLY A 43 -2.28 -10.63 9.61
C GLY A 43 -3.60 -10.72 10.35
N MET A 44 -4.65 -10.06 9.85
CA MET A 44 -6.01 -10.20 10.41
C MET A 44 -6.53 -11.64 10.31
N ILE A 45 -6.41 -12.26 9.12
CA ILE A 45 -6.85 -13.64 8.90
C ILE A 45 -6.10 -14.62 9.83
N ASP A 46 -4.79 -14.47 9.95
CA ASP A 46 -3.97 -15.34 10.79
C ASP A 46 -4.31 -15.18 12.28
N ASN A 47 -4.74 -13.98 12.70
CA ASN A 47 -5.20 -13.73 14.07
C ASN A 47 -6.59 -14.32 14.33
N GLU A 48 -7.53 -14.19 13.38
CA GLU A 48 -8.85 -14.83 13.46
C GLU A 48 -8.75 -16.36 13.52
N LYS A 49 -7.83 -16.97 12.78
CA LYS A 49 -7.60 -18.43 12.81
C LYS A 49 -6.98 -18.95 14.10
N ARG A 50 -6.38 -18.07 14.92
CA ARG A 50 -5.76 -18.42 16.20
C ARG A 50 -6.71 -18.29 17.40
N MET A 51 -7.84 -17.62 17.22
CA MET A 51 -8.93 -17.53 18.20
C MET A 51 -9.90 -18.71 18.05
#